data_AF-A0A354X1M2-F1
#
_entry.id   AF-A0A354X1M2-F1
#
_cell.length_a   1.000
_cell.length_b   1.000
_cell.length_c   1.000
_cell.angle_alpha   90.00
_cell.angle_beta   90.00
_cell.angle_gamma   90.00
#
_symmetry.space_group_name_H-M   'P 1'
#
loop_
_entity.id
_entity.type
_entity.pdbx_description
1 polymer ?
#
loop_
_entity_poly.entity_id
_entity_poly.type
_entity_poly.pdbx_seq_one_letter_code
_entity_poly.pdbx_strand_id
1 'polypeptide(L)'
;MEDNERKWKEAIGFVTKHYKENRFNPDTAWKQFARNRTLSPGIKKQAVFYRVAAVIIVLLISGIVYFSANRNETLLASIDGTVYLLPDSTRATLQKDARLEFNSRFGETNRSVKMRGQIRFDVT
;
A
#
# COMPACT_ATOMS: atom_id res chain seq x y z
N MET A 1 42.74 -8.21 57.46
CA MET A 1 42.98 -9.36 56.55
C MET A 1 42.02 -10.52 56.85
N GLU A 2 41.61 -10.71 58.11
CA GLU A 2 40.69 -11.79 58.56
C GLU A 2 39.27 -11.74 57.97
N ASP A 3 38.70 -10.56 57.73
CA ASP A 3 37.33 -10.44 57.20
C ASP A 3 37.16 -11.02 55.78
N ASN A 4 38.23 -10.97 54.99
CA ASN A 4 38.21 -11.51 53.63
C ASN A 4 38.15 -13.04 53.67
N GLU A 5 38.93 -13.68 54.54
CA GLU A 5 38.96 -15.14 54.67
C GLU A 5 37.62 -15.72 55.14
N ARG A 6 36.93 -15.02 56.04
CA ARG A 6 35.58 -15.40 56.46
C ARG A 6 34.59 -15.36 55.31
N LYS A 7 34.59 -14.27 54.52
CA LYS A 7 33.73 -14.14 53.33
C LYS A 7 34.01 -15.24 52.30
N TRP A 8 35.28 -15.59 52.09
CA TRP A 8 35.67 -16.67 51.18
C TRP A 8 35.14 -18.03 51.64
N LYS A 9 35.21 -18.34 52.93
CA LYS A 9 34.68 -19.60 53.48
C LYS A 9 33.15 -19.68 53.37
N GLU A 10 32.45 -18.58 53.65
CA GLU A 10 31.00 -18.49 53.49
C GLU A 10 30.59 -18.66 52.01
N ALA A 11 31.31 -18.02 51.09
CA ALA A 11 31.07 -18.15 49.66
C ALA A 11 31.29 -19.59 49.16
N ILE A 12 32.38 -20.25 49.57
CA ILE A 12 32.65 -21.64 49.19
C ILE A 12 31.58 -22.58 49.75
N GLY A 13 31.14 -22.38 51.00
CA GLY A 13 30.09 -23.17 51.62
C GLY A 13 28.73 -23.01 50.93
N PHE A 14 28.41 -21.80 50.48
CA PHE A 14 27.21 -21.54 49.69
C PHE A 14 27.24 -22.29 48.35
N VAL A 15 28.36 -22.21 47.63
CA VAL A 15 28.55 -22.87 46.33
C VAL A 15 28.46 -24.37 46.49
N THR A 16 29.16 -24.97 47.44
CA THR A 16 29.11 -26.44 47.64
C THR A 16 27.73 -26.94 48.05
N LYS A 17 26.93 -26.17 48.80
CA LYS A 17 25.56 -26.55 49.17
C LYS A 17 24.57 -26.49 48.00
N HIS A 18 24.77 -25.57 47.04
CA HIS A 18 23.81 -25.30 45.97
C HIS A 18 24.27 -25.76 44.59
N TYR A 19 25.56 -26.05 44.41
CA TYR A 19 26.10 -26.52 43.15
C TYR A 19 25.67 -27.97 42.90
N LYS A 20 25.05 -28.18 41.74
CA LYS A 20 24.69 -29.49 41.22
C LYS A 20 25.38 -29.64 39.87
N GLU A 21 26.19 -30.67 39.76
CA GLU A 21 26.92 -30.98 38.53
C GLU A 21 25.95 -31.09 37.34
N ASN A 22 26.35 -30.57 36.18
CA ASN A 22 25.61 -30.62 34.92
C ASN A 22 24.25 -29.88 34.88
N ARG A 23 23.91 -29.05 35.89
CA ARG A 23 22.69 -28.22 35.87
C ARG A 23 22.80 -26.96 35.01
N PHE A 24 24.01 -26.51 34.73
CA PHE A 24 24.29 -25.37 33.88
C PHE A 24 25.12 -25.84 32.68
N ASN A 25 24.47 -26.52 31.73
CA ASN A 25 25.11 -26.92 30.49
C ASN A 25 24.79 -25.83 29.44
N PRO A 26 25.76 -24.97 29.10
CA PRO A 26 25.54 -23.84 28.19
C PRO A 26 25.19 -24.31 26.78
N ASP A 27 25.67 -25.47 26.34
CA ASP A 27 25.37 -26.00 25.00
C ASP A 27 23.91 -26.43 24.85
N THR A 28 23.33 -27.05 25.88
CA THR A 28 21.92 -27.44 25.88
C THR A 28 21.00 -26.24 26.08
N ALA A 29 21.39 -25.30 26.95
CA ALA A 29 20.67 -24.04 27.15
C ALA A 29 20.65 -23.20 25.86
N TRP A 30 21.78 -23.11 25.17
CA TRP A 30 21.89 -22.37 23.91
C TRP A 30 21.07 -23.04 22.79
N LYS A 31 21.09 -24.38 22.70
CA LYS A 31 20.26 -25.13 21.75
C LYS A 31 18.76 -24.96 22.02
N GLN A 32 18.32 -24.98 23.28
CA GLN A 32 16.91 -24.75 23.64
C GLN A 32 16.48 -23.30 23.38
N PHE A 33 17.34 -22.34 23.71
CA PHE A 33 17.09 -20.92 23.45
C PHE A 33 17.01 -20.64 21.94
N ALA A 34 17.95 -21.15 21.16
CA ALA A 34 17.95 -21.03 19.71
C ALA A 34 16.68 -21.66 19.11
N ARG A 35 16.28 -22.86 19.54
CA ARG A 35 15.06 -23.54 19.06
C ARG A 35 13.78 -22.77 19.37
N ASN A 36 13.69 -22.15 20.54
CA ASN A 36 12.52 -21.35 20.95
C ASN A 36 12.51 -19.94 20.32
N ARG A 37 13.67 -19.39 19.96
CA ARG A 37 13.81 -18.09 19.29
C ARG A 37 13.78 -18.19 17.76
N THR A 38 14.08 -19.35 17.17
CA THR A 38 13.89 -19.59 15.74
C THR A 38 12.40 -19.77 15.46
N LEU A 39 11.71 -18.64 15.38
CA LEU A 39 10.63 -18.40 14.45
C LEU A 39 9.40 -19.28 14.68
N SER A 40 8.42 -18.77 15.42
CA SER A 40 7.04 -19.20 15.22
C SER A 40 6.73 -19.15 13.72
N PRO A 41 6.53 -20.30 13.04
CA PRO A 41 6.31 -20.32 11.59
C PRO A 41 5.03 -19.57 11.21
N GLY A 42 4.12 -19.41 12.17
CA GLY A 42 2.85 -18.70 11.99
C GLY A 42 3.01 -17.21 11.71
N ILE A 43 3.95 -16.53 12.39
CA ILE A 43 4.12 -15.07 12.23
C ILE A 43 4.71 -14.74 10.86
N LYS A 44 5.64 -15.57 10.35
CA LYS A 44 6.20 -15.38 9.00
C LYS A 44 5.16 -15.63 7.91
N LYS A 45 4.31 -16.65 8.05
CA LYS A 45 3.26 -16.96 7.07
C LYS A 45 2.20 -15.86 7.00
N GLN A 46 1.80 -15.31 8.14
CA GLN A 46 0.90 -14.16 8.18
C GLN A 46 1.53 -12.91 7.55
N ALA A 47 2.80 -12.62 7.85
CA ALA A 47 3.51 -11.49 7.25
C ALA A 47 3.63 -11.62 5.71
N VAL A 48 3.86 -12.84 5.19
CA VAL A 48 3.87 -13.09 3.74
C VAL A 48 2.47 -12.89 3.14
N PHE A 49 1.42 -13.37 3.81
CA PHE A 49 0.04 -13.19 3.35
C PHE A 49 -0.35 -11.71 3.26
N TYR A 50 -0.03 -10.90 4.28
CA TYR A 50 -0.28 -9.45 4.24
C TYR A 50 0.50 -8.73 3.14
N ARG A 51 1.75 -9.14 2.88
CA ARG A 51 2.54 -8.58 1.76
C ARG A 51 1.89 -8.88 0.40
N VAL A 52 1.44 -10.11 0.18
CA VAL A 52 0.76 -10.50 -1.06
C VAL A 52 -0.55 -9.73 -1.21
N ALA A 53 -1.36 -9.63 -0.14
CA ALA A 53 -2.60 -8.87 -0.15
C ALA A 53 -2.36 -7.38 -0.48
N ALA A 54 -1.34 -6.75 0.10
CA ALA A 54 -0.99 -5.36 -0.18
C ALA A 54 -0.63 -5.13 -1.65
N VAL A 55 0.16 -6.03 -2.25
CA VAL A 55 0.51 -5.95 -3.68
C VAL A 55 -0.74 -6.05 -4.57
N ILE A 56 -1.65 -6.97 -4.25
CA ILE A 56 -2.91 -7.12 -5.00
C ILE A 56 -3.75 -5.84 -4.90
N ILE A 57 -3.87 -5.25 -3.70
CA ILE A 57 -4.63 -4.01 -3.50
C ILE A 57 -4.03 -2.87 -4.33
N VAL A 58 -2.71 -2.71 -4.31
CA VAL A 58 -2.03 -1.67 -5.12
C VAL A 58 -2.27 -1.87 -6.62
N LEU A 59 -2.21 -3.11 -7.10
CA LEU A 59 -2.50 -3.43 -8.50
C LEU A 59 -3.96 -3.15 -8.86
N LEU A 60 -4.91 -3.48 -7.99
CA LEU A 60 -6.33 -3.20 -8.20
C LEU A 60 -6.60 -1.70 -8.24
N ILE A 61 -6.06 -0.93 -7.29
CA ILE A 61 -6.20 0.54 -7.28
C ILE A 61 -5.60 1.14 -8.54
N SER A 62 -4.38 0.74 -8.91
CA SER A 62 -3.73 1.21 -10.13
C SER A 62 -4.53 0.89 -11.38
N GLY A 63 -5.08 -0.34 -11.47
CA GLY A 63 -5.92 -0.76 -12.59
C GLY A 63 -7.22 0.04 -12.69
N ILE A 64 -7.89 0.25 -11.55
CA ILE A 64 -9.13 1.05 -11.47
C ILE A 64 -8.85 2.50 -11.90
N VAL A 65 -7.79 3.12 -11.37
CA VAL A 65 -7.40 4.48 -11.73
C VAL A 65 -7.08 4.59 -13.21
N TYR A 66 -6.27 3.67 -13.75
CA TYR A 66 -5.91 3.66 -15.17
C TYR A 66 -7.13 3.51 -16.08
N PHE A 67 -8.04 2.59 -15.76
CA PHE A 67 -9.24 2.35 -16.55
C PHE A 67 -10.25 3.50 -16.42
N SER A 68 -10.41 4.07 -15.23
CA SER A 68 -11.32 5.20 -15.00
C SER A 68 -10.82 6.48 -15.67
N ALA A 69 -9.50 6.69 -15.71
CA ALA A 69 -8.88 7.84 -16.37
C ALA A 69 -8.94 7.78 -17.91
N ASN A 70 -9.43 6.68 -18.49
CA ASN A 70 -9.56 6.53 -19.94
C ASN A 70 -11.02 6.43 -20.40
N ARG A 71 -11.97 6.82 -19.54
CA ARG A 71 -13.38 6.90 -19.92
C ARG A 71 -13.62 8.11 -20.81
N ASN A 72 -14.44 7.92 -21.82
CA ASN A 72 -14.95 9.00 -22.64
C ASN A 72 -16.28 9.49 -22.06
N GLU A 73 -16.39 10.81 -21.93
CA GLU A 73 -17.61 11.54 -21.61
C GLU A 73 -18.37 11.81 -22.92
N THR A 74 -19.69 11.63 -22.94
CA THR A 74 -20.55 11.91 -24.09
C THR A 74 -21.57 12.99 -23.74
N LEU A 75 -21.52 14.12 -24.44
CA LEU A 75 -22.51 15.19 -24.35
C LEU A 75 -23.48 15.11 -25.52
N LEU A 76 -24.77 15.24 -25.21
CA LEU A 76 -25.87 15.21 -26.16
C LEU A 76 -26.72 16.46 -25.99
N ALA A 77 -26.88 17.23 -27.06
CA ALA A 77 -27.76 18.39 -27.05
C ALA A 77 -29.20 17.97 -27.42
N SER A 78 -30.12 18.17 -26.47
CA SER A 78 -31.55 17.90 -26.69
C SER A 78 -32.26 19.06 -27.39
N ILE A 79 -31.69 20.27 -27.33
CA ILE A 79 -32.22 21.50 -27.93
C ILE A 79 -31.10 22.29 -28.61
N ASP A 80 -31.45 23.16 -29.55
CA ASP A 80 -30.50 24.01 -30.27
C ASP A 80 -29.81 25.00 -29.33
N GLY A 81 -28.51 25.21 -29.55
CA GLY A 81 -27.71 26.16 -28.78
C GLY A 81 -27.37 25.72 -27.35
N THR A 82 -27.39 24.42 -27.04
CA THR A 82 -27.00 23.92 -25.72
C THR A 82 -25.52 24.22 -25.47
N VAL A 83 -25.20 24.94 -24.39
CA VAL A 83 -23.82 25.32 -24.04
C VAL A 83 -23.27 24.37 -22.97
N TYR A 84 -22.12 23.78 -23.25
CA TYR A 84 -21.35 22.98 -22.30
C TYR A 84 -19.97 23.60 -22.08
N LEU A 85 -19.48 23.47 -20.84
CA LEU A 85 -18.12 23.84 -20.48
C LEU A 85 -17.28 22.56 -20.42
N LEU A 86 -16.19 22.51 -21.19
CA LEU A 86 -15.27 21.38 -21.16
C LEU A 86 -14.31 21.49 -19.96
N PRO A 87 -13.63 20.40 -19.58
CA PRO A 87 -12.70 20.40 -18.45
C PRO A 87 -11.58 21.44 -18.54
N ASP A 88 -11.22 21.87 -19.76
CA ASP A 88 -10.22 22.90 -20.02
C ASP A 88 -10.79 24.33 -20.08
N SER A 89 -12.03 24.52 -19.61
CA SER A 89 -12.78 25.78 -19.66
C SER A 89 -13.15 26.30 -21.06
N THR A 90 -12.94 25.49 -22.11
CA THR A 90 -13.44 25.80 -23.44
C THR A 90 -14.98 25.72 -23.46
N ARG A 91 -15.65 26.70 -24.08
CA ARG A 91 -17.10 26.62 -24.30
C ARG A 91 -17.40 25.90 -25.61
N ALA A 92 -18.27 24.91 -25.53
CA ALA A 92 -18.82 24.21 -26.69
C ALA A 92 -20.33 24.45 -26.77
N THR A 93 -20.77 25.02 -27.89
CA THR A 93 -22.19 25.20 -28.21
C THR A 93 -22.62 24.13 -29.20
N LEU A 94 -23.56 23.27 -28.80
CA LEU A 94 -24.07 22.15 -29.57
C LEU A 94 -25.47 22.48 -30.12
N GLN A 95 -25.71 22.15 -31.39
CA GLN A 95 -27.06 22.18 -31.97
C GLN A 95 -27.85 20.92 -31.61
N LYS A 96 -29.17 20.93 -31.82
CA LYS A 96 -30.05 19.79 -31.56
C LYS A 96 -29.53 18.53 -32.25
N ASP A 97 -29.58 17.41 -31.54
CA ASP A 97 -29.09 16.10 -31.96
C ASP A 97 -27.57 16.02 -32.19
N ALA A 98 -26.81 17.10 -31.93
CA ALA A 98 -25.36 17.06 -31.95
C ALA A 98 -24.81 16.27 -30.77
N ARG A 99 -23.70 15.56 -31.03
CA ARG A 99 -23.02 14.69 -30.06
C ARG A 99 -21.55 15.04 -30.00
N LEU A 100 -21.05 15.20 -28.78
CA LEU A 100 -19.64 15.47 -28.50
C LEU A 100 -19.11 14.43 -27.54
N GLU A 101 -18.12 13.66 -27.97
CA GLU A 101 -17.39 12.72 -27.12
C GLU A 101 -15.96 13.22 -26.88
N PHE A 102 -15.52 13.22 -25.63
CA PHE A 102 -14.16 13.58 -25.25
C PHE A 102 -13.66 12.70 -24.10
N ASN A 103 -12.34 12.61 -23.94
CA ASN A 103 -11.74 11.86 -22.83
C ASN A 103 -11.87 12.66 -21.53
N SER A 104 -12.04 12.00 -20.38
CA SER A 104 -12.11 12.69 -19.07
C SER A 104 -10.91 13.57 -18.74
N ARG A 105 -9.71 13.29 -19.28
CA ARG A 105 -8.48 14.10 -19.19
C ARG A 105 -8.34 15.11 -20.33
N PHE A 106 -9.46 15.60 -20.87
CA PHE A 106 -9.46 16.57 -21.97
C PHE A 106 -8.70 17.84 -21.59
N GLY A 107 -7.67 18.18 -22.37
CA GLY A 107 -6.87 19.39 -22.15
C GLY A 107 -5.69 19.26 -21.18
N GLU A 108 -5.51 18.12 -20.50
CA GLU A 108 -4.32 17.89 -19.65
C GLU A 108 -3.07 17.59 -20.48
N THR A 109 -3.18 16.66 -21.42
CA THR A 109 -2.06 16.27 -22.31
C THR A 109 -2.39 16.51 -23.78
N ASN A 110 -3.61 16.15 -24.19
CA ASN A 110 -4.10 16.34 -25.55
C ASN A 110 -5.56 16.80 -25.54
N ARG A 111 -5.94 17.56 -26.57
CA ARG A 111 -7.32 17.94 -26.86
C ARG A 111 -7.83 17.11 -28.04
N SER A 112 -8.50 16.00 -27.74
CA SER A 112 -9.12 15.14 -28.76
C SER A 112 -10.62 15.03 -28.52
N VAL A 113 -11.39 15.27 -29.57
CA VAL A 113 -12.85 15.18 -29.55
C VAL A 113 -13.35 14.35 -30.73
N LYS A 114 -14.45 13.63 -30.53
CA LYS A 114 -15.21 12.98 -31.59
C LYS A 114 -16.58 13.62 -31.66
N MET A 115 -16.97 14.03 -32.86
CA MET A 115 -18.11 14.93 -33.04
C MET A 115 -19.08 14.39 -34.09
N ARG A 116 -20.36 14.65 -33.87
CA ARG A 116 -21.41 14.41 -34.86
C ARG A 116 -22.43 15.55 -34.82
N GLY A 117 -22.76 16.11 -35.97
CA GLY A 117 -23.63 17.29 -36.07
C GLY A 117 -22.85 18.60 -36.03
N GLN A 118 -23.55 19.70 -35.75
CA GLN A 118 -22.97 21.04 -35.76
C GLN A 118 -22.61 21.49 -34.35
N ILE A 119 -21.34 21.84 -34.15
CA ILE A 119 -20.77 22.22 -32.86
C ILE A 119 -19.85 23.42 -33.09
N ARG A 120 -19.96 24.44 -32.23
CA ARG A 120 -19.07 25.60 -32.21
C ARG A 120 -18.24 25.57 -30.93
N PHE A 121 -16.93 25.79 -31.06
CA PHE A 121 -16.01 25.94 -29.93
C PHE A 121 -15.52 27.38 -29.84
N ASP A 122 -15.62 27.98 -28.67
CA ASP A 122 -14.97 29.25 -28.35
C ASP A 122 -13.71 28.93 -27.52
N VAL A 123 -12.59 28.79 -28.21
CA VAL A 123 -11.26 28.50 -27.64
C VAL A 123 -10.52 29.82 -27.41
N THR A 124 -9.91 29.99 -26.24
CA THR A 124 -9.05 31.14 -25.92
C THR A 124 -7.58 30.74 -25.92
#